data_AF-A0AAN8XKX8-F1
#
_entry.id   AF-A0AAN8XKX8-F1
#
_cell.length_a   1.000
_cell.length_b   1.000
_cell.length_c   1.000
_cell.angle_alpha   90.00
_cell.angle_beta   90.00
_cell.angle_gamma   90.00
#
_symmetry.space_group_name_H-M   'P 1'
#
loop_
_entity.id
_entity.type
_entity.pdbx_description
1 polymer ?
#
loop_
_entity_poly.entity_id
_entity_poly.type
_entity_poly.pdbx_seq_one_letter_code
_entity_poly.pdbx_strand_id
1 'polypeptide(L)'
;MPCNRKRVYVKKRKDLPGLPWLPVVREEPDIPSVYITNAYAGCPYPPLMLRKSWTRSVPHKESFEYTKPSDSIGCSYSPQAARMNIHLLPPQKKEPLECPIPASGELGYPSKEWYQMLDKIDENLKKSKVQEENPSVVSLQDLCSGDYFRKADGQMAKRRKVEKPKETLSQFLAKVDIAIAEERMYGLM
;
A
#
# COMPACT_ATOMS: atom_id res chain seq x y z
N MET A 1 41.71 47.99 -58.42
CA MET A 1 42.56 47.84 -57.22
C MET A 1 42.43 46.40 -56.71
N PRO A 2 43.39 45.48 -56.93
CA PRO A 2 43.29 44.14 -56.38
C PRO A 2 43.66 44.13 -54.90
N CYS A 3 42.81 43.55 -54.06
CA CYS A 3 43.02 43.46 -52.61
C CYS A 3 44.09 42.40 -52.28
N ASN A 4 45.20 42.84 -51.67
CA ASN A 4 46.26 41.96 -51.19
C ASN A 4 45.79 41.25 -49.90
N ARG A 5 45.19 40.06 -50.04
CA ARG A 5 44.93 39.18 -48.88
C ARG A 5 46.23 38.53 -48.44
N LYS A 6 46.77 38.99 -47.30
CA LYS A 6 47.93 38.37 -46.65
C LYS A 6 47.57 36.92 -46.27
N ARG A 7 48.40 35.94 -46.67
CA ARG A 7 48.25 34.54 -46.25
C ARG A 7 48.51 34.45 -44.74
N VAL A 8 47.48 34.11 -43.98
CA VAL A 8 47.60 33.81 -42.55
C VAL A 8 48.29 32.46 -42.42
N TYR A 9 49.47 32.43 -41.78
CA TYR A 9 50.17 31.18 -41.51
C TYR A 9 49.45 30.43 -40.38
N VAL A 10 48.75 29.35 -40.71
CA VAL A 10 48.12 28.47 -39.72
C VAL A 10 49.15 27.42 -39.31
N LYS A 11 49.65 27.51 -38.08
CA LYS A 11 50.58 26.54 -37.50
C LYS A 11 49.92 25.15 -37.50
N LYS A 12 50.53 24.16 -38.18
CA LYS A 12 50.04 22.77 -38.15
C LYS A 12 49.95 22.31 -36.70
N ARG A 13 48.75 21.89 -36.28
CA ARG A 13 48.56 21.30 -34.94
C ARG A 13 49.33 19.98 -34.92
N LYS A 14 50.02 19.71 -33.81
CA LYS A 14 50.64 18.40 -33.60
C LYS A 14 49.51 17.38 -33.48
N ASP A 15 49.62 16.26 -34.18
CA ASP A 15 48.66 15.17 -34.05
C ASP A 15 48.68 14.69 -32.59
N LEU A 16 47.50 14.65 -31.97
CA LEU A 16 47.37 14.14 -30.61
C LEU A 16 47.81 12.68 -30.62
N PRO A 17 48.63 12.22 -29.64
CA PRO A 17 48.93 10.80 -29.53
C PRO A 17 47.60 10.04 -29.45
N GLY A 18 47.47 9.00 -30.28
CA GLY A 18 46.30 8.15 -30.26
C GLY A 18 46.04 7.65 -28.84
N LEU A 19 44.77 7.63 -28.44
CA LEU A 19 44.39 7.11 -27.14
C LEU A 19 44.98 5.70 -26.98
N PRO A 20 45.56 5.38 -25.80
CA PRO A 20 46.02 4.03 -25.54
C PRO A 20 44.85 3.06 -25.71
N TRP A 21 45.17 1.83 -26.10
CA TRP A 21 44.15 0.79 -26.25
C TRP A 21 43.37 0.64 -24.94
N LEU A 22 42.07 0.96 -25.00
CA LEU A 22 41.13 0.76 -23.91
C LEU A 22 40.37 -0.55 -24.16
N PRO A 23 40.17 -1.37 -23.13
CA PRO A 23 39.37 -2.57 -23.25
C PRO A 23 37.93 -2.20 -23.61
N VAL A 24 37.35 -2.92 -24.57
CA VAL A 24 35.95 -2.75 -24.97
C VAL A 24 35.07 -3.33 -23.87
N VAL A 25 34.44 -2.47 -23.09
CA VAL A 25 33.45 -2.87 -22.08
C VAL A 25 32.16 -3.24 -22.82
N ARG A 26 31.80 -4.53 -22.81
CA ARG A 26 30.47 -5.01 -23.24
C ARG A 26 29.57 -5.12 -22.01
N GLU A 27 28.27 -4.85 -22.16
CA GLU A 27 27.30 -4.87 -21.05
C GLU A 27 27.17 -6.26 -20.40
N GLU A 28 27.28 -7.33 -21.20
CA GLU A 28 27.38 -8.71 -20.71
C GLU A 28 28.47 -9.47 -21.49
N PRO A 29 29.55 -9.93 -20.84
CA PRO A 29 30.49 -10.84 -21.47
C PRO A 29 29.93 -12.28 -21.48
N ASP A 30 30.00 -12.96 -22.62
CA ASP A 30 29.58 -14.37 -22.77
C ASP A 30 30.30 -15.32 -21.79
N ILE A 31 31.48 -14.92 -21.32
CA ILE A 31 32.30 -15.66 -20.36
C ILE A 31 32.77 -14.67 -19.28
N PRO A 32 32.38 -14.83 -18.00
CA PRO A 32 32.86 -13.96 -16.93
C PRO A 32 34.37 -14.13 -16.75
N SER A 33 35.08 -13.02 -16.56
CA SER A 33 36.54 -13.06 -16.36
C SER A 33 36.91 -13.84 -15.09
N VAL A 34 38.14 -14.35 -15.02
CA VAL A 34 38.68 -15.05 -13.83
C VAL A 34 38.59 -14.17 -12.58
N TYR A 35 38.73 -12.85 -12.73
CA TYR A 35 38.60 -11.90 -11.62
C TYR A 35 37.16 -11.79 -11.13
N ILE A 36 36.19 -11.77 -12.04
CA ILE A 36 34.76 -11.72 -11.71
C ILE A 36 34.32 -13.03 -11.05
N THR A 37 34.73 -14.17 -11.59
CA THR A 37 34.44 -15.48 -10.99
C THR A 37 35.07 -15.65 -9.62
N ASN A 38 36.32 -15.21 -9.42
CA ASN A 38 36.97 -15.21 -8.11
C ASN A 38 36.29 -14.25 -7.12
N ALA A 39 35.83 -13.09 -7.58
CA ALA A 39 35.08 -12.15 -6.75
C ALA A 39 33.73 -12.73 -6.31
N TYR A 40 32.99 -13.38 -7.20
CA TYR A 40 31.75 -14.08 -6.87
C TYR A 40 31.98 -15.31 -5.98
N ALA A 41 33.09 -16.03 -6.17
CA ALA A 41 33.47 -17.16 -5.31
C ALA A 41 33.87 -16.70 -3.90
N GLY A 42 34.52 -15.55 -3.78
CA GLY A 42 34.92 -14.95 -2.50
C GLY A 42 33.80 -14.20 -1.77
N CYS A 43 32.73 -13.84 -2.47
CA CYS A 43 31.59 -13.11 -1.92
C CYS A 43 30.28 -13.87 -2.24
N PRO A 44 30.03 -15.01 -1.57
CA PRO A 44 28.77 -15.70 -1.75
C PRO A 44 27.62 -14.79 -1.30
N TYR A 45 26.60 -14.65 -2.16
CA TYR A 45 25.37 -13.97 -1.77
C TYR A 45 24.84 -14.58 -0.47
N PRO A 46 24.39 -13.75 0.50
CA PRO A 46 23.80 -14.27 1.71
C PRO A 46 22.61 -15.16 1.33
N PRO A 47 22.41 -16.29 2.04
CA PRO A 47 21.30 -17.20 1.73
C PRO A 47 19.97 -16.46 1.87
N LEU A 48 19.01 -16.69 0.98
CA LEU A 48 17.71 -16.01 1.07
C LEU A 48 16.97 -16.25 2.39
N MET A 49 17.22 -17.40 3.02
CA MET A 49 16.60 -17.84 4.27
C MET A 49 17.67 -18.14 5.32
N LEU A 50 17.39 -17.85 6.60
CA LEU A 50 18.26 -18.30 7.69
C LEU A 50 18.29 -19.83 7.74
N ARG A 51 19.49 -20.41 7.86
CA ARG A 51 19.68 -21.86 8.05
C ARG A 51 19.08 -22.37 9.37
N LYS A 52 18.93 -21.50 10.36
CA LYS A 52 18.54 -21.85 11.73
C LYS A 52 17.51 -20.86 12.23
N SER A 53 16.24 -21.12 11.92
CA SER A 53 15.11 -20.41 12.51
C SER A 53 14.14 -21.42 13.10
N TRP A 54 13.62 -21.10 14.30
CA TRP A 54 12.64 -21.95 14.99
C TRP A 54 11.34 -22.09 14.19
N THR A 55 10.94 -21.04 13.49
CA THR A 55 9.92 -21.04 12.43
C THR A 55 10.55 -21.40 11.09
N ARG A 56 9.95 -22.31 10.34
CA ARG A 56 10.53 -22.97 9.15
C ARG A 56 10.89 -22.04 7.96
N SER A 57 10.66 -20.74 8.07
CA SER A 57 10.92 -19.77 7.01
C SER A 57 11.13 -18.36 7.57
N VAL A 58 12.37 -18.01 7.93
CA VAL A 58 12.74 -16.61 8.24
C VAL A 58 13.72 -16.12 7.17
N PRO A 59 13.41 -15.02 6.45
CA PRO A 59 14.32 -14.41 5.49
C PRO A 59 15.62 -13.97 6.16
N HIS A 60 16.75 -14.13 5.47
CA HIS A 60 18.02 -13.59 5.94
C HIS A 60 17.97 -12.06 5.97
N LYS A 61 18.21 -11.50 7.15
CA LYS A 61 18.23 -10.05 7.38
C LYS A 61 19.67 -9.67 7.76
N GLU A 62 20.22 -8.67 7.09
CA GLU A 62 21.59 -8.20 7.36
C GLU A 62 21.70 -7.44 8.69
N SER A 63 20.58 -6.87 9.18
CA SER A 63 20.53 -6.14 10.45
C SER A 63 20.00 -7.00 11.60
N PHE A 64 20.81 -7.08 12.66
CA PHE A 64 20.44 -7.71 13.95
C PHE A 64 19.63 -6.79 14.87
N GLU A 65 19.52 -5.51 14.51
CA GLU A 65 18.78 -4.54 15.32
C GLU A 65 17.28 -4.85 15.27
N TYR A 66 16.67 -4.87 16.45
CA TYR A 66 15.23 -4.96 16.58
C TYR A 66 14.61 -3.66 16.05
N THR A 67 14.13 -3.70 14.81
CA THR A 67 13.32 -2.64 14.24
C THR A 67 11.85 -2.98 14.45
N LYS A 68 11.04 -1.97 14.80
CA LYS A 68 9.59 -2.16 14.93
C LYS A 68 9.05 -2.68 13.58
N PRO A 69 8.00 -3.52 13.57
CA PRO A 69 7.41 -3.99 12.31
C PRO A 69 7.08 -2.85 11.35
N SER A 70 6.56 -1.73 11.88
CA SER A 70 6.31 -0.47 11.17
C SER A 70 7.51 0.05 10.37
N ASP A 71 8.71 -0.16 10.90
CA ASP A 71 9.97 0.35 10.35
C ASP A 71 10.61 -0.68 9.40
N SER A 72 10.20 -1.95 9.48
CA SER A 72 10.81 -3.07 8.74
C SER A 72 10.00 -3.56 7.53
N ILE A 73 8.68 -3.35 7.55
CA ILE A 73 7.77 -3.77 6.48
C ILE A 73 8.14 -2.99 5.21
N GLY A 74 8.54 -3.73 4.17
CA GLY A 74 8.95 -3.16 2.87
C GLY A 74 10.41 -2.72 2.80
N CYS A 75 10.93 -2.02 3.82
CA CYS A 75 12.28 -1.41 3.78
C CYS A 75 13.44 -2.41 3.66
N SER A 76 13.23 -3.65 4.08
CA SER A 76 14.28 -4.68 4.14
C SER A 76 14.61 -5.35 2.80
N TYR A 77 13.77 -5.15 1.78
CA TYR A 77 13.85 -5.92 0.53
C TYR A 77 14.51 -5.16 -0.63
N SER A 78 14.53 -3.83 -0.59
CA SER A 78 15.27 -3.02 -1.57
C SER A 78 15.56 -1.60 -1.05
N PRO A 79 16.63 -0.94 -1.53
CA PRO A 79 16.91 0.46 -1.20
C PRO A 79 15.79 1.41 -1.59
N GLN A 80 15.05 1.09 -2.65
CA GLN A 80 13.91 1.89 -3.11
C GLN A 80 12.71 1.79 -2.17
N ALA A 81 12.52 0.61 -1.55
CA ALA A 81 11.48 0.38 -0.57
C ALA A 81 11.76 1.07 0.78
N ALA A 82 12.99 1.54 1.04
CA ALA A 82 13.31 2.35 2.21
C ALA A 82 12.47 3.65 2.27
N ARG A 83 12.04 4.19 1.12
CA ARG A 83 11.18 5.38 1.05
C ARG A 83 9.76 5.15 1.55
N MET A 84 9.35 3.89 1.72
CA MET A 84 8.04 3.52 2.26
C MET A 84 8.03 3.44 3.80
N ASN A 85 9.14 3.77 4.45
CA ASN A 85 9.19 3.81 5.91
C ASN A 85 8.19 4.84 6.44
N ILE A 86 7.38 4.45 7.44
CA ILE A 86 6.34 5.31 8.02
C ILE A 86 6.89 6.64 8.54
N HIS A 87 8.15 6.67 9.02
CA HIS A 87 8.81 7.90 9.48
C HIS A 87 9.16 8.87 8.34
N LEU A 88 9.26 8.36 7.11
CA LEU A 88 9.55 9.15 5.91
C LEU A 88 8.28 9.51 5.12
N LEU A 89 7.14 8.90 5.45
CA LEU A 89 5.87 9.24 4.85
C LEU A 89 5.36 10.58 5.43
N PRO A 90 4.72 11.42 4.60
CA PRO A 90 4.10 12.64 5.11
C PRO A 90 3.05 12.28 6.18
N PRO A 91 2.93 13.10 7.24
CA PRO A 91 1.95 12.85 8.27
C PRO A 91 0.55 12.79 7.65
N GLN A 92 -0.22 11.76 8.00
CA GLN A 92 -1.61 11.71 7.59
C GLN A 92 -2.32 12.95 8.12
N LYS A 93 -2.96 13.70 7.22
CA LYS A 93 -3.77 14.85 7.58
C LYS A 93 -4.91 14.36 8.47
N LYS A 94 -4.78 14.58 9.77
CA LYS A 94 -5.90 14.45 10.69
C LYS A 94 -6.79 15.67 10.48
N GLU A 95 -8.10 15.46 10.42
CA GLU A 95 -9.01 16.59 10.49
C GLU A 95 -8.77 17.33 11.81
N PRO A 96 -8.71 18.67 11.80
CA PRO A 96 -8.48 19.44 13.00
C PRO A 96 -9.62 19.14 13.98
N LEU A 97 -9.27 18.52 15.11
CA LEU A 97 -10.13 18.52 16.28
C LEU A 97 -10.17 19.97 16.76
N GLU A 98 -11.38 20.53 16.91
CA GLU A 98 -11.58 21.86 17.44
C GLU A 98 -11.13 21.92 18.90
N CYS A 99 -9.84 22.16 19.15
CA CYS A 99 -9.33 22.28 20.51
C CYS A 99 -10.18 23.29 21.31
N PRO A 100 -10.56 22.99 22.56
CA PRO A 100 -11.29 23.94 23.41
C PRO A 100 -10.43 25.17 23.77
N ILE A 101 -9.15 25.14 23.44
CA ILE A 101 -8.24 26.27 23.54
C ILE A 101 -8.31 27.06 22.23
N PRO A 102 -8.94 28.25 22.21
CA PRO A 102 -8.93 29.12 21.05
C PRO A 102 -7.50 29.52 20.67
N ALA A 103 -7.28 29.89 19.40
CA ALA A 103 -5.99 30.34 18.90
C ALA A 103 -5.44 31.61 19.62
N SER A 104 -6.26 32.27 20.45
CA SER A 104 -5.87 33.35 21.35
C SER A 104 -5.04 32.90 22.56
N GLY A 105 -4.99 31.59 22.85
CA GLY A 105 -4.24 31.03 23.98
C GLY A 105 -4.90 31.25 25.35
N GLU A 106 -6.10 31.81 25.38
CA GLU A 106 -6.88 31.96 26.61
C GLU A 106 -7.55 30.63 26.98
N LEU A 107 -7.57 30.32 28.29
CA LEU A 107 -8.21 29.11 28.79
C LEU A 107 -9.73 29.28 28.75
N GLY A 108 -10.35 28.92 27.62
CA GLY A 108 -11.79 28.90 27.46
C GLY A 108 -12.43 27.65 28.07
N TYR A 109 -13.70 27.77 28.48
CA TYR A 109 -14.50 26.62 28.86
C TYR A 109 -14.89 25.84 27.57
N PRO A 110 -14.80 24.50 27.55
CA PRO A 110 -15.14 23.73 26.36
C PRO A 110 -16.59 23.98 25.93
N SER A 111 -16.80 24.17 24.63
CA SER A 111 -18.15 24.38 24.08
C SER A 111 -19.02 23.14 24.28
N LYS A 112 -20.34 23.31 24.26
CA LYS A 112 -21.28 22.16 24.32
C LYS A 112 -21.06 21.18 23.17
N GLU A 113 -20.61 21.68 22.02
CA GLU A 113 -20.31 20.90 20.82
C GLU A 113 -19.08 20.00 21.01
N TRP A 114 -18.07 20.48 21.74
CA TRP A 114 -16.89 19.69 22.12
C TRP A 114 -17.26 18.44 22.94
N TYR A 115 -18.15 18.58 23.93
CA TYR A 115 -18.63 17.43 24.70
C TYR A 115 -19.39 16.43 23.83
N GLN A 116 -20.24 16.91 22.91
CA GLN A 116 -20.93 16.03 21.97
C GLN A 116 -19.96 15.31 21.01
N MET A 117 -18.85 15.95 20.64
CA MET A 117 -17.81 15.33 19.84
C MET A 117 -17.10 14.22 20.63
N LEU A 118 -16.75 14.47 21.90
CA LEU A 118 -16.13 13.47 22.78
C LEU A 118 -17.04 12.25 22.97
N ASP A 119 -18.33 12.46 23.25
CA ASP A 119 -19.29 11.37 23.38
C ASP A 119 -19.36 10.52 22.11
N LYS A 120 -19.35 11.16 20.93
CA LYS A 120 -19.33 10.44 19.64
C LYS A 120 -18.03 9.64 19.44
N ILE A 121 -16.89 10.19 19.83
CA ILE A 121 -15.59 9.51 19.76
C ILE A 121 -15.60 8.28 20.67
N ASP A 122 -16.05 8.42 21.92
CA ASP A 122 -16.16 7.32 22.87
C ASP A 122 -17.12 6.23 22.40
N GLU A 123 -18.29 6.61 21.87
CA GLU A 123 -19.24 5.66 21.29
C GLU A 123 -18.66 4.94 20.07
N ASN A 124 -17.88 5.61 19.22
CA ASN A 124 -17.22 4.98 18.09
C ASN A 124 -16.10 4.03 18.53
N LEU A 125 -15.33 4.37 19.56
CA LEU A 125 -14.30 3.50 20.14
C LEU A 125 -14.91 2.27 20.82
N LYS A 126 -16.07 2.41 21.48
CA LYS A 126 -16.80 1.25 22.02
C LYS A 126 -17.30 0.35 20.89
N LYS A 127 -17.87 0.93 19.83
CA LYS A 127 -18.36 0.17 18.65
C LYS A 127 -17.23 -0.56 17.93
N SER A 128 -16.06 0.06 17.75
CA SER A 128 -14.92 -0.61 17.12
C SER A 128 -14.39 -1.76 17.97
N LYS A 129 -14.30 -1.59 19.31
CA LYS A 129 -13.93 -2.68 20.22
C LYS A 129 -14.90 -3.86 20.19
N VAL A 130 -16.20 -3.59 20.08
CA VAL A 130 -17.24 -4.64 19.94
C VAL A 130 -17.17 -5.32 18.57
N GLN A 131 -16.80 -4.59 17.51
CA GLN A 131 -16.60 -5.19 16.18
C GLN A 131 -15.31 -6.01 16.06
N GLU A 132 -14.28 -5.69 16.87
CA GLU A 132 -13.06 -6.48 17.02
C GLU A 132 -13.21 -7.71 17.94
N GLU A 133 -14.44 -8.07 18.34
CA GLU A 133 -14.71 -9.39 18.90
C GLU A 133 -14.41 -10.43 17.83
N ASN A 134 -13.18 -10.95 17.86
CA ASN A 134 -12.69 -11.97 16.97
C ASN A 134 -13.73 -13.10 16.86
N PRO A 135 -14.12 -13.55 15.64
CA PRO A 135 -15.12 -14.59 15.47
C PRO A 135 -14.72 -15.94 16.11
N SER A 136 -13.46 -16.07 16.53
CA SER A 136 -12.94 -17.23 17.25
C SER A 136 -13.15 -17.19 18.77
N VAL A 137 -13.54 -16.05 19.35
CA VAL A 137 -13.72 -15.89 20.79
C VAL A 137 -15.21 -15.83 21.09
N VAL A 138 -15.71 -16.86 21.77
CA VAL A 138 -17.12 -16.96 22.18
C VAL A 138 -17.16 -16.99 23.71
N SER A 139 -18.06 -16.22 24.32
CA SER A 139 -18.27 -16.29 25.77
C SER A 139 -18.86 -17.66 26.16
N LEU A 140 -18.23 -18.34 27.12
CA LEU A 140 -18.73 -19.63 27.64
C LEU A 140 -20.13 -19.49 28.24
N GLN A 141 -20.45 -18.32 28.80
CA GLN A 141 -21.77 -18.03 29.34
C GLN A 141 -22.86 -18.06 28.26
N ASP A 142 -22.61 -17.52 27.07
CA ASP A 142 -23.57 -17.53 25.95
C ASP A 142 -23.73 -18.93 25.34
N LEU A 143 -22.68 -19.76 25.39
CA LEU A 143 -22.73 -21.17 25.02
C LEU A 143 -23.61 -21.97 25.99
N CYS A 144 -23.42 -21.75 27.30
CA CYS A 144 -24.21 -22.42 28.33
C CYS A 144 -25.67 -21.94 28.37
N SER A 145 -25.95 -20.66 28.11
CA SER A 145 -27.32 -20.13 28.04
C SER A 145 -28.03 -20.46 26.73
N GLY A 146 -27.29 -20.91 25.71
CA GLY A 146 -27.79 -21.16 24.35
C GLY A 146 -28.05 -19.87 23.55
N ASP A 147 -27.74 -18.70 24.10
CA ASP A 147 -27.95 -17.42 23.41
C ASP A 147 -27.02 -17.23 22.23
N TYR A 148 -25.87 -17.90 22.21
CA TYR A 148 -24.97 -17.93 21.06
C TYR A 148 -25.70 -18.39 19.78
N PHE A 149 -26.42 -19.53 19.86
CA PHE A 149 -27.13 -20.09 18.72
C PHE A 149 -28.27 -19.18 18.26
N ARG A 150 -29.01 -18.59 19.20
CA ARG A 150 -30.09 -17.63 18.90
C ARG A 150 -29.57 -16.39 18.18
N LYS A 151 -28.42 -15.86 18.61
CA LYS A 151 -27.75 -14.72 17.96
C LYS A 151 -27.27 -15.10 16.55
N ALA A 152 -26.68 -16.29 16.37
CA ALA A 152 -26.24 -16.79 15.07
C ALA A 152 -27.40 -16.93 14.07
N ASP A 153 -28.51 -17.54 14.48
CA ASP A 153 -29.72 -17.68 13.66
C ASP A 153 -30.32 -16.31 13.30
N GLY A 154 -30.37 -15.40 14.27
CA GLY A 154 -30.81 -14.02 14.05
C GLY A 154 -29.94 -13.26 13.04
N GLN A 155 -28.62 -13.45 13.08
CA GLN A 155 -27.70 -12.86 12.10
C GLN A 155 -27.89 -13.47 10.71
N MET A 156 -28.05 -14.80 10.59
CA MET A 156 -28.34 -15.45 9.31
C MET A 156 -29.68 -14.96 8.72
N ALA A 157 -30.71 -14.81 9.55
CA ALA A 157 -32.00 -14.28 9.12
C ALA A 157 -31.90 -12.82 8.62
N LYS A 158 -31.08 -11.98 9.27
CA LYS A 158 -30.79 -10.63 8.79
C LYS A 158 -30.05 -10.64 7.45
N ARG A 159 -29.04 -11.49 7.29
CA ARG A 159 -28.31 -11.65 6.02
C ARG A 159 -29.25 -12.05 4.88
N ARG A 160 -30.11 -13.05 5.10
CA ARG A 160 -31.14 -13.46 4.14
C ARG A 160 -32.11 -12.33 3.75
N LYS A 161 -32.42 -11.41 4.67
CA LYS A 161 -33.27 -10.24 4.38
C LYS A 161 -32.54 -9.16 3.58
N VAL A 162 -31.22 -9.03 3.72
CA VAL A 162 -30.38 -8.10 2.96
C VAL A 162 -30.08 -8.67 1.57
N GLU A 163 -29.91 -9.99 1.47
CA GLU A 163 -29.82 -10.75 0.22
C GLU A 163 -31.19 -10.95 -0.46
N LYS A 164 -32.08 -9.95 -0.41
CA LYS A 164 -33.17 -9.95 -1.39
C LYS A 164 -32.51 -9.95 -2.77
N PRO A 165 -32.82 -10.93 -3.63
CA PRO A 165 -32.18 -11.01 -4.93
C PRO A 165 -32.45 -9.70 -5.67
N LYS A 166 -31.38 -9.01 -6.08
CA LYS A 166 -31.52 -7.96 -7.09
C LYS A 166 -32.20 -8.61 -8.28
N GLU A 167 -33.27 -8.01 -8.79
CA GLU A 167 -33.96 -8.53 -9.97
C GLU A 167 -32.91 -8.83 -11.03
N THR A 168 -32.87 -10.09 -11.46
CA THR A 168 -31.86 -10.51 -12.44
C THR A 168 -32.15 -9.75 -13.74
N LEU A 169 -31.11 -9.40 -14.51
CA LEU A 169 -31.28 -8.65 -15.75
C LEU A 169 -32.36 -9.29 -16.66
N SER A 170 -32.45 -10.62 -16.68
CA SER A 170 -33.50 -11.37 -17.38
C SER A 170 -34.92 -11.09 -16.88
N GLN A 171 -35.12 -10.98 -15.56
CA GLN A 171 -36.42 -10.67 -14.96
C GLN A 171 -36.83 -9.23 -15.26
N PHE A 172 -35.87 -8.30 -15.27
CA PHE A 172 -36.11 -6.91 -15.64
C PHE A 172 -36.47 -6.78 -17.12
N LEU A 173 -35.71 -7.42 -18.01
CA LEU A 173 -35.98 -7.44 -19.45
C LEU A 173 -37.36 -8.06 -19.75
N ALA A 174 -37.71 -9.17 -19.09
CA ALA A 174 -39.03 -9.78 -19.23
C ALA A 174 -40.17 -8.83 -18.83
N LYS A 175 -40.00 -8.03 -17.77
CA LYS A 175 -40.99 -7.00 -17.39
C LYS A 175 -41.10 -5.89 -18.42
N VAL A 176 -39.98 -5.44 -18.98
CA VAL A 176 -39.95 -4.42 -20.04
C VAL A 176 -40.63 -4.93 -21.30
N ASP A 177 -40.35 -6.17 -21.70
CA ASP A 177 -40.98 -6.80 -22.87
C ASP A 177 -42.50 -6.94 -22.68
N ILE A 178 -42.94 -7.31 -21.48
CA ILE A 178 -44.37 -7.34 -21.12
C ILE A 178 -44.99 -5.95 -21.22
N ALA A 179 -44.35 -4.92 -20.67
CA ALA A 179 -44.86 -3.55 -20.72
C ALA A 179 -44.96 -3.02 -22.17
N ILE A 180 -43.96 -3.29 -23.01
CA ILE A 180 -43.99 -2.93 -24.43
C ILE A 180 -45.11 -3.68 -25.17
N ALA A 181 -45.34 -4.96 -24.84
CA ALA A 181 -46.42 -5.73 -25.42
C ALA A 181 -47.80 -5.20 -25.00
N GLU A 182 -47.96 -4.80 -23.74
CA GLU A 182 -49.17 -4.16 -23.22
C GLU A 182 -49.44 -2.81 -23.91
N GLU A 183 -48.44 -1.94 -24.04
CA GLU A 183 -48.58 -0.67 -24.77
C GLU A 183 -48.99 -0.87 -26.23
N ARG A 184 -48.44 -1.91 -26.89
CA ARG A 184 -48.83 -2.29 -28.27
C ARG A 184 -50.24 -2.86 -28.36
N MET A 185 -50.69 -3.58 -27.34
CA MET A 185 -52.03 -4.18 -27.30
C MET A 185 -53.13 -3.16 -26.98
N TYR A 186 -52.84 -2.16 -26.13
CA TYR A 186 -53.80 -1.16 -25.68
C TYR A 186 -53.74 0.17 -26.44
N GLY A 187 -52.83 0.32 -27.41
CA GLY A 187 -52.92 1.34 -28.46
C GLY A 187 -53.03 2.77 -27.95
N LEU A 188 -52.03 3.25 -27.20
CA LEU A 188 -51.79 4.68 -27.00
C LEU A 188 -50.70 5.15 -27.96
N MET A 189 -51.05 5.20 -29.24
CA MET A 189 -50.44 6.06 -30.27
C MET A 189 -51.54 6.56 -31.19
#